data_AF-A0A0C9WZW9-F1
#
_entry.id   AF-A0A0C9WZW9-F1
#
_cell.length_a   1.000
_cell.length_b   1.000
_cell.length_c   1.000
_cell.angle_alpha   90.00
_cell.angle_beta   90.00
_cell.angle_gamma   90.00
#
_symmetry.space_group_name_H-M   'P 1'
#
loop_
_entity.id
_entity.type
_entity.pdbx_description
1 polymer ?
#
loop_
_entity_poly.entity_id
_entity_poly.type
_entity_poly.pdbx_seq_one_letter_code
_entity_poly.pdbx_strand_id
1 'polypeptide(L)'
;MAAGTASANVAWGALQSNTNSNMTEPATSYRRVMKGAQSLSINSTLANVTMPYFALDAFEWVPDPLKVLTKQQMLLFSDYNQSSPYFSFLGIGGPLPDRAPWGPPHTPVLGEPHTVSETRLLSFRVSRNYSATPKSCSQNYTIDPGSQVKLLSVSFRALANYTDCFAIANMTYRAGATMCRNCKLISPTVLEAQPPFSLIGDSLTSMALGLAPALGTNLFFSNYSIPLNYGTRKNLAIEMTSRGYQAAWAAFADVYAPEWDNTTVHIALPTLRAKIIRWRVDLWVFLHLWVLALGIFFIYFQSLCDHPWVDDTTMAIFWLDTKAVFTKPDGRLVSDPWQPGTEIRDEGMLILELDEAGQRSVQVKRGSALYRHKFNSLPAQHRTPWTP
;
A
#
# COMPACT_ATOMS: atom_id res chain seq x y z
N MET A 1 7.13 -8.94 22.82
CA MET A 1 6.47 -9.80 21.81
C MET A 1 5.72 -8.98 20.75
N ALA A 2 4.67 -8.22 21.09
CA ALA A 2 3.87 -7.47 20.10
C ALA A 2 4.71 -6.57 19.17
N ALA A 3 5.66 -5.81 19.73
CA ALA A 3 6.59 -4.98 18.95
C ALA A 3 7.42 -5.81 17.95
N GLY A 4 7.92 -6.99 18.36
CA GLY A 4 8.67 -7.90 17.49
C GLY A 4 7.81 -8.45 16.35
N THR A 5 6.59 -8.87 16.63
CA THR A 5 5.64 -9.33 15.59
C THR A 5 5.35 -8.21 14.58
N ALA A 6 5.12 -6.99 15.05
CA ALA A 6 4.90 -5.83 14.20
C ALA A 6 6.13 -5.51 13.33
N SER A 7 7.33 -5.47 13.92
CA SER A 7 8.58 -5.24 13.18
C SER A 7 8.78 -6.28 12.09
N ALA A 8 8.51 -7.55 12.38
CA ALA A 8 8.66 -8.60 11.41
C ALA A 8 7.64 -8.52 10.26
N ASN A 9 6.37 -8.20 10.57
CA ASN A 9 5.33 -7.99 9.56
C ASN A 9 5.64 -6.80 8.65
N VAL A 10 6.24 -5.73 9.18
CA VAL A 10 6.69 -4.59 8.38
C VAL A 10 7.91 -4.97 7.53
N ALA A 11 8.90 -5.66 8.10
CA ALA A 11 10.12 -6.06 7.39
C ALA A 11 9.89 -7.08 6.27
N TRP A 12 8.94 -8.01 6.46
CA TRP A 12 8.76 -9.16 5.58
C TRP A 12 7.40 -9.23 4.89
N GLY A 13 6.37 -8.57 5.41
CA GLY A 13 5.01 -8.62 4.87
C GLY A 13 4.76 -7.74 3.65
N ALA A 14 5.49 -6.62 3.50
CA ALA A 14 5.27 -5.66 2.41
C ALA A 14 6.05 -5.98 1.12
N LEU A 15 7.10 -6.81 1.20
CA LEU A 15 8.01 -7.14 0.11
C LEU A 15 8.14 -8.66 -0.01
N GLN A 16 7.02 -9.32 -0.34
CA GLN A 16 7.07 -10.63 -0.96
C GLN A 16 7.50 -10.39 -2.41
N SER A 17 8.80 -10.51 -2.67
CA SER A 17 9.32 -10.44 -4.04
C SER A 17 8.64 -11.54 -4.85
N ASN A 18 7.80 -11.15 -5.83
CA ASN A 18 7.23 -12.02 -6.85
C ASN A 18 8.30 -12.63 -7.78
N THR A 19 9.58 -12.62 -7.39
CA THR A 19 10.60 -13.41 -8.05
C THR A 19 10.29 -14.87 -7.80
N ASN A 20 9.66 -15.49 -8.81
CA ASN A 20 9.56 -16.93 -9.07
C ASN A 20 10.93 -17.63 -9.18
N SER A 21 11.95 -17.15 -8.47
CA SER A 21 13.19 -17.89 -8.29
C SER A 21 12.88 -19.03 -7.35
N ASN A 22 13.03 -20.26 -7.83
CA ASN A 22 13.17 -21.46 -7.02
C ASN A 22 14.24 -21.23 -5.94
N MET A 23 13.89 -20.61 -4.81
CA MET A 23 14.79 -20.44 -3.68
C MET A 23 14.91 -21.80 -3.01
N THR A 24 15.90 -22.56 -3.45
CA THR A 24 16.33 -23.80 -2.79
C THR A 24 17.09 -23.52 -1.50
N GLU A 25 17.49 -22.27 -1.25
CA GLU A 25 18.32 -21.85 -0.12
C GLU A 25 17.65 -20.74 0.71
N PRO A 26 17.93 -20.68 2.03
CA PRO A 26 17.49 -19.58 2.89
C PRO A 26 17.92 -18.20 2.38
N ALA A 27 17.14 -17.17 2.70
CA ALA A 27 17.41 -15.79 2.35
C ALA A 27 18.71 -15.31 3.01
N THR A 28 19.60 -14.74 2.20
CA THR A 28 20.85 -14.13 2.65
C THR A 28 20.72 -12.64 2.99
N SER A 29 19.52 -12.08 2.83
CA SER A 29 19.20 -10.68 3.13
C SER A 29 18.87 -10.50 4.61
N TYR A 30 19.39 -9.42 5.20
CA TYR A 30 19.09 -9.04 6.58
C TYR A 30 18.24 -7.78 6.58
N ARG A 31 17.16 -7.79 7.35
CA ARG A 31 16.21 -6.67 7.44
C ARG A 31 16.05 -6.19 8.86
N ARG A 32 15.94 -4.87 9.00
CA ARG A 32 15.67 -4.19 10.27
C ARG A 32 14.59 -3.15 10.04
N VAL A 33 13.63 -3.08 10.96
CA VAL A 33 12.71 -1.94 11.04
C VAL A 33 13.37 -0.86 11.88
N MET A 34 13.40 0.36 11.35
CA MET A 34 13.91 1.56 11.99
C MET A 34 12.85 2.65 11.90
N LYS A 35 12.17 2.92 13.02
CA LYS A 35 11.03 3.87 13.07
C LYS A 35 11.44 5.29 12.65
N GLY A 36 12.65 5.71 12.99
CA GLY A 36 13.19 7.03 12.63
C GLY A 36 13.30 7.26 11.11
N ALA A 37 13.35 6.21 10.30
CA ALA A 37 13.49 6.30 8.86
C ALA A 37 12.16 6.54 8.12
N GLN A 38 11.03 6.70 8.82
CA GLN A 38 9.70 6.87 8.19
C GLN A 38 9.58 8.11 7.28
N SER A 39 10.35 9.16 7.56
CA SER A 39 10.36 10.40 6.78
C SER A 39 11.34 10.37 5.60
N LEU A 40 12.12 9.29 5.46
CA LEU A 40 13.08 9.11 4.38
C LEU A 40 12.39 8.49 3.17
N SER A 41 12.78 8.94 1.99
CA SER A 41 12.33 8.36 0.73
C SER A 41 12.93 6.96 0.53
N ILE A 42 12.15 6.07 -0.08
CA ILE A 42 12.62 4.75 -0.52
C ILE A 42 13.84 4.92 -1.43
N ASN A 43 14.79 3.97 -1.35
CA ASN A 43 16.12 4.01 -1.96
C ASN A 43 17.13 4.97 -1.30
N SER A 44 16.76 5.69 -0.25
CA SER A 44 17.76 6.39 0.58
C SER A 44 18.75 5.39 1.17
N THR A 45 19.98 5.83 1.39
CA THR A 45 21.03 5.00 2.01
C THR A 45 21.48 5.60 3.32
N LEU A 46 21.72 4.73 4.30
CA LEU A 46 22.18 5.11 5.64
C LEU A 46 23.62 4.64 5.80
N ALA A 47 24.50 5.55 6.19
CA ALA A 47 25.94 5.31 6.12
C ALA A 47 26.43 4.26 7.11
N ASN A 48 26.00 4.29 8.37
CA ASN A 48 26.43 3.35 9.41
C ASN A 48 25.24 2.94 10.27
N VAL A 49 24.74 1.73 10.06
CA VAL A 49 23.61 1.20 10.85
C VAL A 49 23.95 -0.16 11.40
N THR A 50 23.74 -0.34 12.70
CA THR A 50 23.80 -1.67 13.33
C THR A 50 22.58 -2.49 12.89
N MET A 51 22.84 -3.64 12.29
CA MET A 51 21.82 -4.58 11.81
C MET A 51 21.92 -5.89 12.57
N PRO A 52 20.80 -6.60 12.79
CA PRO A 52 20.85 -7.94 13.36
C PRO A 52 21.58 -8.90 12.40
N TYR A 53 22.42 -9.76 12.95
CA TYR A 53 23.14 -10.79 12.20
C TYR A 53 22.83 -12.18 12.76
N PHE A 54 22.38 -13.06 11.86
CA PHE A 54 22.17 -14.48 12.14
C PHE A 54 22.66 -15.30 10.94
N ALA A 55 23.59 -16.20 11.16
CA ALA A 55 24.11 -17.08 10.12
C ALA A 55 24.06 -18.52 10.61
N LEU A 56 23.59 -19.42 9.74
CA LEU A 56 23.61 -20.84 9.97
C LEU A 56 24.90 -21.42 9.40
N ASP A 57 25.65 -22.16 10.20
CA ASP A 57 26.86 -22.84 9.77
C ASP A 57 26.60 -24.32 9.44
N ALA A 58 25.72 -25.00 10.19
CA ALA A 58 25.33 -26.38 9.92
C ALA A 58 23.90 -26.71 10.39
N PHE A 59 23.24 -27.62 9.68
CA PHE A 59 21.92 -28.12 10.04
C PHE A 59 21.72 -29.57 9.62
N GLU A 60 21.34 -30.41 10.56
CA GLU A 60 21.08 -31.83 10.37
C GLU A 60 19.89 -32.30 11.20
N TRP A 61 18.99 -33.07 10.60
CA TRP A 61 17.88 -33.68 11.33
C TRP A 61 18.36 -34.83 12.21
N VAL A 62 17.90 -34.87 13.46
CA VAL A 62 18.23 -35.94 14.40
C VAL A 62 17.36 -37.17 14.11
N PRO A 63 17.95 -38.36 13.87
CA PRO A 63 17.19 -39.56 13.56
C PRO A 63 16.29 -40.05 14.70
N ASP A 64 16.74 -39.91 15.95
CA ASP A 64 16.04 -40.36 17.15
C ASP A 64 16.08 -39.31 18.28
N PRO A 65 15.02 -38.47 18.40
CA PRO A 65 14.94 -37.40 19.40
C PRO A 65 15.16 -37.86 20.84
N LEU A 66 14.68 -39.06 21.20
CA LEU A 66 14.71 -39.55 22.58
C LEU A 66 16.13 -39.90 23.06
N LYS A 67 17.08 -40.05 22.14
CA LYS A 67 18.49 -40.31 22.47
C LYS A 67 19.28 -39.04 22.77
N VAL A 68 18.82 -37.88 22.30
CA VAL A 68 19.57 -36.61 22.41
C VAL A 68 18.93 -35.62 23.38
N LEU A 69 17.61 -35.67 23.56
CA LEU A 69 16.89 -34.73 24.41
C LEU A 69 17.15 -35.04 25.89
N THR A 70 17.48 -34.00 26.65
CA THR A 70 17.58 -34.09 28.11
C THR A 70 16.21 -34.10 28.77
N LYS A 71 16.13 -34.61 30.01
CA LYS A 71 14.89 -34.54 30.81
C LYS A 71 14.37 -33.11 31.00
N GLN A 72 15.27 -32.12 31.10
CA GLN A 72 14.89 -30.71 31.24
C GLN A 72 14.31 -30.14 29.94
N GLN A 73 14.90 -30.49 28.80
CA GLN A 73 14.37 -30.08 27.49
C GLN A 73 13.01 -30.72 27.20
N MET A 74 12.76 -31.93 27.68
CA MET A 74 11.45 -32.59 27.55
C MET A 74 10.31 -31.79 28.21
N LEU A 75 10.58 -31.02 29.27
CA LEU A 75 9.58 -30.19 29.95
C LEU A 75 9.17 -28.97 29.12
N LEU A 76 10.03 -28.50 28.22
CA LEU A 76 9.82 -27.31 27.38
C LEU A 76 8.67 -27.49 26.38
N PHE A 77 8.36 -28.72 25.98
CA PHE A 77 7.25 -28.99 25.05
C PHE A 77 5.89 -28.78 25.71
N SER A 78 5.84 -28.81 27.05
CA SER A 78 4.65 -28.51 27.86
C SER A 78 4.69 -27.12 28.51
N ASP A 79 5.65 -26.26 28.13
CA ASP A 79 5.71 -24.88 28.60
C ASP A 79 4.79 -24.01 27.73
N TYR A 80 3.84 -23.33 28.38
CA TYR A 80 2.85 -22.45 27.77
C TYR A 80 3.02 -20.98 28.15
N ASN A 81 4.17 -20.63 28.73
CA ASN A 81 4.52 -19.24 28.97
C ASN A 81 4.52 -18.44 27.67
N GLN A 82 4.29 -17.13 27.73
CA GLN A 82 4.25 -16.28 26.53
C GLN A 82 5.54 -16.39 25.70
N SER A 83 6.70 -16.54 26.33
CA SER A 83 7.98 -16.72 25.63
C SER A 83 8.18 -18.09 24.99
N SER A 84 7.30 -19.06 25.27
CA SER A 84 7.34 -20.37 24.64
C SER A 84 6.85 -20.27 23.20
N PRO A 85 7.51 -20.92 22.22
CA PRO A 85 6.96 -21.04 20.89
C PRO A 85 5.62 -21.79 20.87
N TYR A 86 5.23 -22.48 21.95
CA TYR A 86 4.01 -23.29 22.04
C TYR A 86 2.87 -22.63 22.81
N PHE A 87 3.02 -21.37 23.24
CA PHE A 87 2.05 -20.64 24.08
C PHE A 87 0.60 -20.66 23.54
N SER A 88 0.41 -20.56 22.23
CA SER A 88 -0.91 -20.53 21.58
C SER A 88 -1.42 -21.92 21.17
N PHE A 89 -0.78 -22.97 21.67
CA PHE A 89 -0.89 -24.34 21.20
C PHE A 89 -0.50 -24.54 19.74
N LEU A 90 -0.44 -23.57 18.84
CA LEU A 90 -0.22 -23.79 17.40
C LEU A 90 1.23 -23.57 16.93
N GLY A 91 2.17 -23.43 17.87
CA GLY A 91 3.58 -23.19 17.61
C GLY A 91 4.30 -24.09 16.63
N ILE A 92 5.31 -23.56 15.95
CA ILE A 92 6.24 -24.36 15.14
C ILE A 92 7.41 -24.87 16.00
N GLY A 93 8.02 -24.02 16.84
CA GLY A 93 9.23 -24.36 17.59
C GLY A 93 10.39 -23.42 17.28
N GLY A 94 11.60 -23.83 17.65
CA GLY A 94 12.83 -23.07 17.49
C GLY A 94 14.00 -23.71 18.26
N PRO A 95 15.16 -23.04 18.33
CA PRO A 95 16.30 -23.51 19.13
C PRO A 95 15.90 -23.72 20.59
N LEU A 96 16.07 -24.93 21.12
CA LEU A 96 15.73 -25.31 22.48
C LEU A 96 16.73 -24.70 23.47
N PRO A 97 16.27 -24.02 24.53
CA PRO A 97 17.14 -23.72 25.67
C PRO A 97 17.55 -25.02 26.38
N ASP A 98 18.65 -24.96 27.13
CA ASP A 98 19.16 -26.13 27.87
C ASP A 98 18.26 -26.52 29.05
N ARG A 99 17.48 -25.55 29.54
CA ARG A 99 16.55 -25.69 30.66
C ARG A 99 15.32 -24.80 30.50
N ALA A 100 14.23 -25.20 31.13
CA ALA A 100 13.02 -24.38 31.27
C ALA A 100 13.23 -23.17 32.21
N PRO A 101 12.47 -22.08 32.03
CA PRO A 101 11.46 -21.85 30.98
C PRO A 101 12.06 -21.34 29.66
N TRP A 102 11.22 -21.27 28.61
CA TRP A 102 11.58 -20.51 27.41
C TRP A 102 11.70 -19.01 27.70
N GLY A 103 12.57 -18.33 26.95
CA GLY A 103 12.60 -16.89 26.89
C GLY A 103 13.99 -16.27 27.04
N PRO A 104 14.03 -14.92 27.01
CA PRO A 104 15.26 -14.18 27.25
C PRO A 104 15.75 -14.39 28.70
N PRO A 105 17.07 -14.26 28.94
CA PRO A 105 17.61 -14.30 30.29
C PRO A 105 16.97 -13.21 31.17
N HIS A 106 16.63 -13.58 32.42
CA HIS A 106 16.07 -12.66 33.42
C HIS A 106 17.17 -11.79 34.03
N THR A 107 17.73 -10.86 33.25
CA THR A 107 18.70 -9.88 33.74
C THR A 107 18.21 -8.47 33.41
N PRO A 108 18.06 -7.58 34.41
CA PRO A 108 17.56 -6.22 34.16
C PRO A 108 18.61 -5.30 33.51
N VAL A 109 19.87 -5.73 33.46
CA VAL A 109 20.99 -4.99 32.88
C VAL A 109 21.39 -5.63 31.57
N LEU A 110 21.64 -4.80 30.55
CA LEU A 110 22.27 -5.23 29.30
C LEU A 110 23.64 -5.83 29.61
N GLY A 111 23.87 -7.06 29.19
CA GLY A 111 25.17 -7.71 29.31
C GLY A 111 26.23 -7.04 28.44
N GLU A 112 27.49 -7.44 28.63
CA GLU A 112 28.56 -6.99 27.73
C GLU A 112 28.28 -7.45 26.29
N PRO A 113 28.60 -6.61 25.27
CA PRO A 113 28.46 -6.99 23.88
C PRO A 113 29.29 -8.24 23.56
N HIS A 114 28.63 -9.29 23.08
CA HIS A 114 29.30 -10.54 22.71
C HIS A 114 28.62 -11.16 21.50
N THR A 115 29.36 -12.03 20.81
CA THR A 115 28.86 -12.85 19.72
C THR A 115 28.51 -14.23 20.25
N VAL A 116 27.44 -14.83 19.74
CA VAL A 116 27.08 -16.23 20.04
C VAL A 116 27.50 -17.10 18.88
N SER A 117 28.18 -18.21 19.16
CA SER A 117 28.55 -19.25 18.20
C SER A 117 28.40 -20.60 18.88
N GLU A 118 27.30 -21.30 18.60
CA GLU A 118 26.95 -22.52 19.34
C GLU A 118 26.15 -23.50 18.49
N THR A 119 26.07 -24.74 18.96
CA THR A 119 25.19 -25.78 18.41
C THR A 119 24.07 -26.04 19.41
N ARG A 120 22.82 -25.90 18.97
CA ARG A 120 21.63 -26.21 19.77
C ARG A 120 20.72 -27.20 19.06
N LEU A 121 19.96 -27.96 19.85
CA LEU A 121 18.85 -28.73 19.34
C LEU A 121 17.71 -27.79 18.95
N LEU A 122 17.23 -27.84 17.73
CA LEU A 122 16.05 -27.13 17.27
C LEU A 122 14.85 -28.06 17.30
N SER A 123 13.75 -27.62 17.92
CA SER A 123 12.47 -28.30 17.86
C SER A 123 11.63 -27.76 16.70
N PHE A 124 11.00 -28.67 15.95
CA PHE A 124 10.13 -28.33 14.84
C PHE A 124 8.87 -29.19 14.86
N ARG A 125 7.70 -28.57 15.01
CA ARG A 125 6.41 -29.25 14.99
C ARG A 125 6.04 -29.57 13.55
N VAL A 126 5.90 -30.85 13.29
CA VAL A 126 5.57 -31.39 11.96
C VAL A 126 4.06 -31.45 11.77
N SER A 127 3.35 -31.98 12.77
CA SER A 127 1.91 -32.19 12.69
C SER A 127 1.26 -32.19 14.06
N ARG A 128 -0.06 -32.01 14.04
CA ARG A 128 -0.93 -32.20 15.19
C ARG A 128 -2.01 -33.22 14.83
N ASN A 129 -2.15 -34.24 15.68
CA ASN A 129 -3.20 -35.23 15.55
C ASN A 129 -4.32 -34.94 16.54
N TYR A 130 -5.49 -34.61 16.04
CA TYR A 130 -6.73 -34.50 16.83
C TYR A 130 -7.39 -35.87 16.87
N SER A 131 -7.34 -36.56 18.01
CA SER A 131 -7.98 -37.86 18.15
C SER A 131 -8.36 -38.13 19.60
N ALA A 132 -9.56 -38.68 19.82
CA ALA A 132 -10.02 -39.05 21.16
C ALA A 132 -9.05 -40.02 21.86
N THR A 133 -8.27 -40.79 21.10
CA THR A 133 -7.21 -41.67 21.59
C THR A 133 -5.82 -41.09 21.26
N PRO A 134 -4.88 -41.07 22.23
CA PRO A 134 -3.51 -40.65 21.96
C PRO A 134 -2.88 -41.53 20.87
N LYS A 135 -2.65 -40.97 19.68
CA LYS A 135 -1.99 -41.66 18.57
C LYS A 135 -0.50 -41.35 18.63
N SER A 136 0.34 -42.38 18.63
CA SER A 136 1.79 -42.23 18.50
C SER A 136 2.15 -41.60 17.15
N CYS A 137 3.16 -40.74 17.16
CA CYS A 137 3.69 -40.14 15.95
C CYS A 137 4.49 -41.16 15.13
N SER A 138 4.59 -40.92 13.82
CA SER A 138 5.32 -41.80 12.91
C SER A 138 6.77 -41.96 13.35
N GLN A 139 7.24 -43.22 13.37
CA GLN A 139 8.63 -43.55 13.67
C GLN A 139 9.52 -43.58 12.42
N ASN A 140 8.91 -43.57 11.22
CA ASN A 140 9.61 -43.53 9.94
C ASN A 140 9.03 -42.39 9.11
N TYR A 141 9.25 -41.14 9.54
CA TYR A 141 8.74 -39.95 8.87
C TYR A 141 9.78 -39.36 7.93
N THR A 142 9.45 -39.24 6.64
CA THR A 142 10.29 -38.52 5.68
C THR A 142 10.03 -37.02 5.83
N ILE A 143 10.94 -36.30 6.51
CA ILE A 143 10.77 -34.87 6.78
C ILE A 143 11.14 -33.99 5.59
N ASP A 144 12.21 -34.36 4.92
CA ASP A 144 12.75 -33.72 3.71
C ASP A 144 13.21 -34.83 2.75
N PRO A 145 13.37 -34.55 1.44
CA PRO A 145 13.86 -35.54 0.48
C PRO A 145 15.17 -36.19 0.96
N GLY A 146 15.16 -37.52 1.08
CA GLY A 146 16.32 -38.29 1.56
C GLY A 146 16.57 -38.28 3.06
N SER A 147 15.71 -37.65 3.87
CA SER A 147 15.86 -37.57 5.34
C SER A 147 14.68 -38.24 6.06
N GLN A 148 14.94 -39.37 6.73
CA GLN A 148 13.97 -40.06 7.58
C GLN A 148 14.29 -39.86 9.06
N VAL A 149 13.26 -39.53 9.85
CA VAL A 149 13.36 -39.27 11.28
C VAL A 149 12.25 -39.95 12.07
N LYS A 150 12.52 -40.23 13.34
CA LYS A 150 11.48 -40.52 14.33
C LYS A 150 10.90 -39.23 14.86
N LEU A 151 9.57 -39.17 14.97
CA LEU A 151 8.90 -38.03 15.56
C LEU A 151 8.69 -38.23 17.06
N LEU A 152 9.04 -37.21 17.84
CA LEU A 152 8.70 -37.13 19.25
C LEU A 152 7.20 -36.88 19.40
N SER A 153 6.53 -37.72 20.20
CA SER A 153 5.10 -37.59 20.49
C SER A 153 4.91 -36.89 21.83
N VAL A 154 4.18 -35.78 21.86
CA VAL A 154 3.79 -35.10 23.10
C VAL A 154 2.28 -34.97 23.14
N SER A 155 1.65 -35.70 24.06
CA SER A 155 0.19 -35.75 24.20
C SER A 155 -0.32 -34.78 25.26
N PHE A 156 -1.36 -34.04 24.92
CA PHE A 156 -2.00 -33.06 25.81
C PHE A 156 -3.45 -33.45 26.08
N ARG A 157 -3.75 -33.72 27.36
CA ARG A 157 -5.09 -34.15 27.81
C ARG A 157 -6.01 -33.01 28.25
N ALA A 158 -5.48 -31.80 28.42
CA ALA A 158 -6.18 -30.75 29.17
C ALA A 158 -7.40 -30.14 28.47
N LEU A 159 -7.49 -30.17 27.12
CA LEU A 159 -8.55 -29.43 26.40
C LEU A 159 -9.21 -30.16 25.22
N ALA A 160 -8.49 -31.01 24.46
CA ALA A 160 -9.06 -31.61 23.24
C ALA A 160 -8.44 -32.96 22.83
N ASN A 161 -7.72 -33.66 23.73
CA ASN A 161 -6.96 -34.88 23.44
C ASN A 161 -6.24 -34.80 22.08
N TYR A 162 -5.16 -34.02 22.01
CA TYR A 162 -4.34 -33.97 20.82
C TYR A 162 -2.91 -34.41 21.13
N THR A 163 -2.24 -34.92 20.11
CA THR A 163 -0.82 -35.28 20.17
C THR A 163 -0.07 -34.45 19.14
N ASP A 164 0.93 -33.71 19.60
CA ASP A 164 1.84 -32.98 18.75
C ASP A 164 3.04 -33.86 18.40
N CYS A 165 3.43 -33.80 17.13
CA CYS A 165 4.55 -34.55 16.60
C CYS A 165 5.69 -33.58 16.25
N PHE A 166 6.84 -33.77 16.89
CA PHE A 166 8.01 -32.92 16.70
C PHE A 166 9.16 -33.68 16.06
N ALA A 167 9.82 -33.04 15.10
CA ALA A 167 11.15 -33.40 14.65
C ALA A 167 12.19 -32.54 15.39
N ILE A 168 13.37 -33.09 15.60
CA ILE A 168 14.49 -32.40 16.24
C ILE A 168 15.65 -32.31 15.24
N ALA A 169 16.35 -31.18 15.21
CA ALA A 169 17.55 -30.99 14.41
C ALA A 169 18.72 -30.49 15.27
N ASN A 170 19.95 -30.81 14.88
CA ASN A 170 21.14 -30.08 15.32
C ASN A 170 21.28 -28.84 14.45
N MET A 171 21.34 -27.67 15.08
CA MET A 171 21.50 -26.37 14.42
C MET A 171 22.73 -25.69 14.98
N THR A 172 23.75 -25.50 14.13
CA THR A 172 24.95 -24.71 14.47
C THR A 172 24.81 -23.34 13.84
N TYR A 173 24.88 -22.28 14.64
CA TYR A 173 24.68 -20.92 14.17
C TYR A 173 25.59 -19.93 14.87
N ARG A 174 25.74 -18.78 14.22
CA ARG A 174 26.36 -17.57 14.74
C ARG A 174 25.34 -16.44 14.78
N ALA A 175 25.29 -15.73 15.90
CA ALA A 175 24.36 -14.62 16.10
C ALA A 175 25.06 -13.43 16.78
N GLY A 176 24.60 -12.23 16.44
CA GLY A 176 25.11 -10.97 16.95
C GLY A 176 24.58 -9.80 16.13
N ALA A 177 25.37 -8.76 15.98
CA ALA A 177 25.06 -7.68 15.05
C ALA A 177 26.08 -7.62 13.91
N THR A 178 25.81 -6.75 12.95
CA THR A 178 26.77 -6.31 11.93
C THR A 178 26.64 -4.81 11.72
N MET A 179 27.75 -4.16 11.38
CA MET A 179 27.72 -2.78 10.91
C MET A 179 27.43 -2.77 9.41
N CYS A 180 26.28 -2.24 9.01
CA CYS A 180 25.94 -2.06 7.62
C CYS A 180 26.40 -0.69 7.12
N ARG A 181 27.22 -0.70 6.07
CA ARG A 181 27.65 0.51 5.38
C ARG A 181 26.80 0.76 4.15
N ASN A 182 26.19 1.94 4.05
CA ASN A 182 25.29 2.32 2.96
C ASN A 182 24.06 1.40 2.84
N CYS A 183 23.46 1.05 3.97
CA CYS A 183 22.24 0.24 4.03
C CYS A 183 21.09 0.93 3.31
N LYS A 184 20.37 0.19 2.46
CA LYS A 184 19.33 0.76 1.62
C LYS A 184 17.96 0.65 2.29
N LEU A 185 17.20 1.74 2.24
CA LEU A 185 15.80 1.74 2.63
C LEU A 185 14.95 1.13 1.50
N ILE A 186 14.35 -0.04 1.73
CA ILE A 186 13.55 -0.77 0.73
C ILE A 186 12.05 -0.48 0.85
N SER A 187 11.59 -0.03 2.02
CA SER A 187 10.23 0.46 2.25
C SER A 187 10.25 1.48 3.39
N PRO A 188 9.16 2.25 3.61
CA PRO A 188 9.10 3.18 4.73
C PRO A 188 9.41 2.43 6.04
N THR A 189 10.52 2.79 6.68
CA THR A 189 11.12 2.16 7.89
C THR A 189 11.92 0.86 7.73
N VAL A 190 11.99 0.22 6.56
CA VAL A 190 12.73 -1.07 6.43
C VAL A 190 14.07 -0.86 5.74
N LEU A 191 15.13 -1.17 6.47
CA LEU A 191 16.48 -1.26 5.95
C LEU A 191 16.78 -2.70 5.53
N GLU A 192 17.43 -2.85 4.39
CA GLU A 192 17.99 -4.12 3.93
C GLU A 192 19.49 -4.02 3.78
N ALA A 193 20.16 -5.05 4.28
CA ALA A 193 21.58 -5.25 4.13
C ALA A 193 21.83 -6.54 3.34
N GLN A 194 22.77 -6.49 2.40
CA GLN A 194 23.28 -7.66 1.69
C GLN A 194 24.75 -7.95 2.06
N PRO A 195 25.15 -9.24 2.17
CA PRO A 195 26.51 -9.64 2.53
C PRO A 195 27.55 -9.13 1.51
N PRO A 196 28.85 -9.09 1.88
CA PRO A 196 29.47 -9.67 3.08
C PRO A 196 29.37 -8.78 4.33
N PHE A 197 29.30 -9.43 5.50
CA PHE A 197 29.21 -8.78 6.81
C PHE A 197 30.25 -9.32 7.77
N SER A 198 30.77 -8.43 8.63
CA SER A 198 31.56 -8.81 9.78
C SER A 198 30.64 -8.93 11.00
N LEU A 199 30.57 -10.13 11.58
CA LEU A 199 29.89 -10.36 12.85
C LEU A 199 30.57 -9.55 13.95
N ILE A 200 29.79 -8.74 14.66
CA ILE A 200 30.22 -7.97 15.83
C ILE A 200 29.37 -8.37 17.05
N GLY A 201 29.97 -8.26 18.24
CA GLY A 201 29.27 -8.53 19.48
C GLY A 201 28.21 -7.48 19.78
N ASP A 202 27.08 -7.92 20.34
CA ASP A 202 25.95 -7.05 20.64
C ASP A 202 25.26 -7.46 21.95
N SER A 203 24.91 -6.49 22.79
CA SER A 203 24.34 -6.73 24.12
C SER A 203 22.90 -7.25 24.10
N LEU A 204 22.20 -7.13 22.96
CA LEU A 204 20.82 -7.61 22.78
C LEU A 204 20.77 -9.06 22.26
N THR A 205 21.91 -9.64 21.86
CA THR A 205 21.99 -10.95 21.20
C THR A 205 21.28 -12.05 21.98
N SER A 206 21.58 -12.20 23.27
CA SER A 206 21.00 -13.26 24.11
C SER A 206 19.50 -13.08 24.35
N MET A 207 19.05 -11.82 24.48
CA MET A 207 17.62 -11.53 24.60
C MET A 207 16.87 -11.82 23.30
N ALA A 208 17.46 -11.43 22.17
CA ALA A 208 16.90 -11.67 20.85
C ALA A 208 16.79 -13.19 20.56
N LEU A 209 17.85 -13.97 20.85
CA LEU A 209 17.83 -15.43 20.71
C LEU A 209 16.77 -16.08 21.61
N GLY A 210 16.64 -15.64 22.86
CA GLY A 210 15.64 -16.19 23.78
C GLY A 210 14.19 -15.92 23.36
N LEU A 211 13.93 -14.82 22.63
CA LEU A 211 12.60 -14.46 22.15
C LEU A 211 12.31 -14.94 20.71
N ALA A 212 13.35 -15.26 19.94
CA ALA A 212 13.24 -15.65 18.53
C ALA A 212 12.27 -16.82 18.28
N PRO A 213 12.24 -17.92 19.06
CA PRO A 213 11.29 -19.02 18.85
C PRO A 213 9.82 -18.56 18.92
N ALA A 214 9.48 -17.75 19.92
CA ALA A 214 8.12 -17.25 20.09
C ALA A 214 7.71 -16.30 18.96
N LEU A 215 8.63 -15.45 18.49
CA LEU A 215 8.37 -14.61 17.32
C LEU A 215 8.25 -15.43 16.05
N GLY A 216 9.11 -16.43 15.83
CA GLY A 216 9.02 -17.35 14.69
C GLY A 216 7.64 -18.01 14.59
N THR A 217 7.09 -18.46 15.72
CA THR A 217 5.71 -18.94 15.80
C THR A 217 4.68 -17.86 15.41
N ASN A 218 4.80 -16.64 15.91
CA ASN A 218 3.88 -15.54 15.57
C ASN A 218 3.93 -15.18 14.08
N LEU A 219 5.11 -15.28 13.45
CA LEU A 219 5.28 -15.05 12.02
C LEU A 219 4.56 -16.08 11.18
N PHE A 220 4.58 -17.33 11.63
CA PHE A 220 3.85 -18.39 10.97
C PHE A 220 2.33 -18.22 11.07
N PHE A 221 1.79 -17.72 12.18
CA PHE A 221 0.35 -17.39 12.21
C PHE A 221 -0.01 -16.20 11.35
N SER A 222 0.91 -15.24 11.23
CA SER A 222 0.64 -14.03 10.47
C SER A 222 0.53 -14.31 8.97
N ASN A 223 1.07 -15.42 8.45
CA ASN A 223 1.06 -15.86 7.04
C ASN A 223 1.73 -14.90 6.03
N TYR A 224 1.78 -13.60 6.30
CA TYR A 224 2.43 -12.58 5.48
C TYR A 224 3.96 -12.58 5.61
N SER A 225 4.48 -13.05 6.75
CA SER A 225 5.91 -13.03 7.07
C SER A 225 6.61 -14.39 6.88
N ILE A 226 5.88 -15.38 6.36
CA ILE A 226 6.42 -16.70 6.01
C ILE A 226 7.22 -16.57 4.70
N PRO A 227 8.40 -17.20 4.57
CA PRO A 227 9.08 -17.32 3.28
C PRO A 227 8.15 -18.03 2.26
N LEU A 228 7.84 -17.35 1.16
CA LEU A 228 7.23 -17.99 0.00
C LEU A 228 8.23 -19.00 -0.56
N ASN A 229 7.78 -20.23 -0.86
CA ASN A 229 8.59 -21.26 -1.49
C ASN A 229 9.83 -21.72 -0.70
N TYR A 230 9.67 -21.98 0.60
CA TYR A 230 10.74 -22.54 1.42
C TYR A 230 11.25 -23.92 0.93
N GLY A 231 10.46 -24.66 0.15
CA GLY A 231 10.84 -25.95 -0.46
C GLY A 231 10.93 -27.12 0.52
N THR A 232 11.75 -27.00 1.56
CA THR A 232 12.02 -28.02 2.58
C THR A 232 11.64 -27.54 3.99
N ARG A 233 11.31 -28.47 4.90
CA ARG A 233 11.08 -28.16 6.32
C ARG A 233 12.34 -27.59 6.97
N LYS A 234 13.52 -28.04 6.53
CA LYS A 234 14.82 -27.45 6.91
C LYS A 234 14.87 -25.95 6.63
N ASN A 235 14.61 -25.54 5.39
CA ASN A 235 14.67 -24.13 5.00
C ASN A 235 13.63 -23.29 5.75
N LEU A 236 12.42 -23.82 5.96
CA LEU A 236 11.40 -23.14 6.76
C LEU A 236 11.86 -22.91 8.20
N ALA A 237 12.47 -23.92 8.84
CA ALA A 237 12.99 -23.80 10.20
C ALA A 237 14.11 -22.74 10.31
N ILE A 238 15.03 -22.73 9.33
CA ILE A 238 16.14 -21.78 9.26
C ILE A 238 15.61 -20.35 9.08
N GLU A 239 14.72 -20.15 8.12
CA GLU A 239 14.10 -18.84 7.84
C GLU A 239 13.32 -18.30 9.03
N MET A 240 12.49 -19.13 9.67
CA MET A 240 11.71 -18.70 10.83
C MET A 240 12.59 -18.32 12.01
N THR A 241 13.68 -19.07 12.23
CA THR A 241 14.63 -18.75 13.29
C THR A 241 15.37 -17.46 13.00
N SER A 242 15.86 -17.28 11.77
CA SER A 242 16.58 -16.07 11.34
C SER A 242 15.67 -14.83 11.41
N ARG A 243 14.47 -14.89 10.84
CA ARG A 243 13.50 -13.78 10.87
C ARG A 243 13.03 -13.48 12.30
N GLY A 244 12.81 -14.53 13.11
CA GLY A 244 12.47 -14.40 14.52
C GLY A 244 13.55 -13.67 15.31
N TYR A 245 14.83 -14.00 15.07
CA TYR A 245 15.97 -13.30 15.66
C TYR A 245 16.04 -11.83 15.22
N GLN A 246 15.98 -11.56 13.91
CA GLN A 246 16.05 -10.21 13.37
C GLN A 246 14.91 -9.32 13.90
N ALA A 247 13.71 -9.88 14.01
CA ALA A 247 12.55 -9.20 14.58
C ALA A 247 12.68 -8.94 16.08
N ALA A 248 13.16 -9.93 16.84
CA ALA A 248 13.40 -9.79 18.28
C ALA A 248 14.43 -8.69 18.54
N TRP A 249 15.56 -8.78 17.82
CA TRP A 249 16.65 -7.82 17.94
C TRP A 249 16.19 -6.40 17.58
N ALA A 250 15.49 -6.22 16.46
CA ALA A 250 14.98 -4.91 16.05
C ALA A 250 14.01 -4.32 17.10
N ALA A 251 13.12 -5.14 17.66
CA ALA A 251 12.22 -4.69 18.72
C ALA A 251 12.95 -4.31 20.02
N PHE A 252 14.04 -5.01 20.36
CA PHE A 252 14.86 -4.65 21.51
C PHE A 252 15.69 -3.39 21.25
N ALA A 253 16.25 -3.24 20.05
CA ALA A 253 17.01 -2.05 19.67
C ALA A 253 16.14 -0.78 19.75
N ASP A 254 14.89 -0.85 19.26
CA ASP A 254 13.92 0.24 19.36
C ASP A 254 13.62 0.68 20.81
N VAL A 255 13.68 -0.24 21.78
CA VAL A 255 13.30 0.02 23.18
C VAL A 255 14.51 0.42 24.01
N TYR A 256 15.64 -0.28 23.84
CA TYR A 256 16.79 -0.16 24.72
C TYR A 256 17.94 0.66 24.13
N ALA A 257 17.95 0.88 22.81
CA ALA A 257 19.05 1.54 22.13
C ALA A 257 18.59 2.49 21.00
N PRO A 258 17.67 3.43 21.25
CA PRO A 258 17.23 4.38 20.23
C PRO A 258 18.36 5.27 19.71
N GLU A 259 19.41 5.48 20.52
CA GLU A 259 20.60 6.26 20.13
C GLU A 259 21.40 5.60 19.00
N TRP A 260 21.28 4.28 18.81
CA TRP A 260 21.97 3.54 17.73
C TRP A 260 21.45 3.89 16.33
N ASP A 261 20.36 4.64 16.23
CA ASP A 261 19.78 5.06 14.96
C ASP A 261 20.36 6.40 14.46
N ASN A 262 21.31 7.01 15.18
CA ASN A 262 21.98 8.23 14.74
C ASN A 262 23.02 7.94 13.66
N THR A 263 22.66 8.17 12.40
CA THR A 263 23.54 7.98 11.24
C THR A 263 23.36 9.09 10.22
N THR A 264 24.40 9.33 9.42
CA THR A 264 24.27 10.16 8.22
C THR A 264 23.41 9.42 7.17
N VAL A 265 22.61 10.22 6.45
CA VAL A 265 21.64 9.72 5.47
C VAL A 265 21.90 10.38 4.13
N HIS A 266 21.99 9.57 3.08
CA HIS A 266 21.92 10.03 1.70
C HIS A 266 20.51 9.84 1.19
N ILE A 267 19.75 10.94 1.19
CA ILE A 267 18.35 10.95 0.81
C ILE A 267 18.25 10.71 -0.70
N ALA A 268 17.53 9.67 -1.10
CA ALA A 268 17.16 9.48 -2.50
C ALA A 268 16.14 10.56 -2.87
N LEU A 269 16.51 11.53 -3.70
CA LEU A 269 15.55 12.54 -4.11
C LEU A 269 14.40 11.85 -4.86
N PRO A 270 13.15 11.88 -4.33
CA PRO A 270 12.02 11.35 -5.07
C PRO A 270 11.97 12.15 -6.38
N THR A 271 12.03 11.46 -7.52
CA THR A 271 12.17 12.07 -8.85
C THR A 271 10.97 12.92 -9.29
N LEU A 272 10.01 13.19 -8.40
CA LEU A 272 9.00 14.24 -8.56
C LEU A 272 9.56 15.60 -8.15
N ARG A 273 10.68 16.01 -8.74
CA ARG A 273 10.95 17.44 -8.85
C ARG A 273 10.04 17.94 -9.96
N ALA A 274 8.93 18.59 -9.60
CA ALA A 274 8.13 19.33 -10.57
C ALA A 274 9.05 20.39 -11.20
N LYS A 275 9.68 20.03 -12.33
CA LYS A 275 10.48 20.95 -13.11
C LYS A 275 9.47 21.86 -13.80
N ILE A 276 9.09 22.94 -13.12
CA ILE A 276 8.29 24.01 -13.72
C ILE A 276 9.14 24.61 -14.82
N ILE A 277 8.91 24.14 -16.06
CA ILE A 277 9.65 24.64 -17.20
C ILE A 277 9.01 25.97 -17.59
N ARG A 278 9.80 27.05 -17.52
CA ARG A 278 9.32 28.43 -17.72
C ARG A 278 8.47 28.59 -18.98
N TRP A 279 8.87 27.95 -20.09
CA TRP A 279 8.12 27.99 -21.35
C TRP A 279 6.69 27.43 -21.25
N ARG A 280 6.44 26.42 -20.40
CA ARG A 280 5.09 25.89 -20.20
C ARG A 280 4.20 26.88 -19.47
N VAL A 281 4.77 27.62 -18.52
CA VAL A 281 4.08 28.69 -17.80
C VAL A 281 3.82 29.87 -18.74
N ASP A 282 4.84 30.28 -19.51
CA ASP A 282 4.70 31.37 -20.48
C ASP A 282 3.67 31.03 -21.57
N LEU A 283 3.67 29.80 -22.09
CA LEU A 283 2.69 29.33 -23.06
C LEU A 283 1.29 29.28 -22.46
N TRP A 284 1.14 28.80 -21.22
CA TRP A 284 -0.15 28.78 -20.53
C TRP A 284 -0.70 30.20 -20.34
N VAL A 285 0.12 31.14 -19.86
CA VAL A 285 -0.26 32.56 -19.71
C VAL A 285 -0.63 33.17 -21.06
N PHE A 286 0.19 32.95 -22.10
CA PHE A 286 -0.08 33.46 -23.44
C PHE A 286 -1.42 32.94 -23.99
N LEU A 287 -1.72 31.66 -23.80
CA LEU A 287 -2.96 31.04 -24.28
C LEU A 287 -4.19 31.65 -23.59
N HIS A 288 -4.12 31.90 -22.28
CA HIS A 288 -5.18 32.59 -21.54
C HIS A 288 -5.35 34.05 -21.96
N LEU A 289 -4.25 34.78 -22.17
CA LEU A 289 -4.30 36.14 -22.68
C LEU A 289 -4.90 36.21 -24.09
N TRP A 290 -4.60 35.21 -24.93
CA TRP A 290 -5.13 35.15 -26.29
C TRP A 290 -6.63 34.87 -26.32
N VAL A 291 -7.10 33.92 -25.49
CA VAL A 291 -8.55 33.66 -25.31
C VAL A 291 -9.27 34.90 -24.79
N LEU A 292 -8.68 35.62 -23.83
CA LEU A 292 -9.23 36.86 -23.30
C LEU A 292 -9.30 37.95 -24.37
N ALA A 293 -8.24 38.12 -25.17
CA ALA A 293 -8.22 39.09 -26.27
C ALA A 293 -9.28 38.76 -27.33
N LEU A 294 -9.45 37.49 -27.71
CA LEU A 294 -10.52 37.07 -28.61
C LEU A 294 -11.91 37.32 -28.04
N GLY A 295 -12.11 37.08 -26.74
CA GLY A 295 -13.38 37.35 -26.08
C GLY A 295 -13.73 38.85 -26.09
N ILE A 296 -12.74 39.71 -25.81
CA ILE A 296 -12.91 41.17 -25.89
C ILE A 296 -13.22 41.60 -27.34
N PHE A 297 -12.49 41.05 -28.31
CA PHE A 297 -12.72 41.35 -29.73
C PHE A 297 -14.14 40.95 -30.13
N PHE A 298 -14.57 39.75 -29.76
CA PHE A 298 -15.92 39.27 -30.04
C PHE A 298 -16.99 40.20 -29.47
N ILE A 299 -16.86 40.64 -28.20
CA ILE A 299 -17.78 41.60 -27.58
C ILE A 299 -17.74 42.95 -28.30
N TYR A 300 -16.56 43.44 -28.66
CA TYR A 300 -16.41 44.70 -29.39
C TYR A 300 -17.13 44.66 -30.75
N PHE A 301 -16.94 43.60 -31.53
CA PHE A 301 -17.65 43.45 -32.81
C PHE A 301 -19.15 43.27 -32.62
N GLN A 302 -19.59 42.52 -31.61
CA GLN A 302 -21.01 42.43 -31.28
C GLN A 302 -21.60 43.78 -30.89
N SER A 303 -20.85 44.65 -30.20
CA SER A 303 -21.31 45.98 -29.82
C SER A 303 -21.45 46.96 -30.99
N LEU A 304 -20.75 46.70 -32.10
CA LEU A 304 -20.86 47.47 -33.34
C LEU A 304 -22.01 46.98 -34.24
N CYS A 305 -22.58 45.82 -33.96
CA CYS A 305 -23.72 45.29 -34.68
C CYS A 305 -25.02 45.80 -34.03
N ASP A 306 -25.75 46.68 -34.71
CA ASP A 306 -27.07 47.18 -34.29
C ASP A 306 -28.20 46.12 -34.43
N HIS A 307 -27.85 44.83 -34.45
CA HIS A 307 -28.83 43.76 -34.58
C HIS A 307 -29.17 43.12 -33.22
N PRO A 308 -30.48 42.95 -32.92
CA PRO A 308 -30.93 42.26 -31.73
C PRO A 308 -30.29 40.87 -31.63
N TRP A 309 -29.97 40.47 -30.39
CA TRP A 309 -29.49 39.13 -30.12
C TRP A 309 -30.53 38.11 -30.58
N VAL A 310 -30.08 37.14 -31.37
CA VAL A 310 -30.96 36.07 -31.87
C VAL A 310 -31.18 35.06 -30.74
N ASP A 311 -32.26 35.25 -30.00
CA ASP A 311 -32.64 34.38 -28.86
C ASP A 311 -33.10 32.99 -29.31
N ASP A 312 -33.56 32.86 -30.56
CA ASP A 312 -34.02 31.59 -31.14
C ASP A 312 -33.24 31.27 -32.43
N THR A 313 -32.41 30.23 -32.38
CA THR A 313 -31.59 29.79 -33.51
C THR A 313 -32.44 29.32 -34.71
N THR A 314 -33.70 28.93 -34.49
CA THR A 314 -34.63 28.60 -35.59
C THR A 314 -35.09 29.85 -36.33
N MET A 315 -35.09 31.01 -35.66
CA MET A 315 -35.45 32.28 -36.27
C MET A 315 -34.27 32.91 -37.03
N ALA A 316 -33.03 32.54 -36.76
CA ALA A 316 -31.82 33.13 -37.37
C ALA A 316 -31.87 33.20 -38.91
N ILE A 317 -32.50 32.23 -39.58
CA ILE A 317 -32.67 32.19 -41.04
C ILE A 317 -33.50 33.36 -41.58
N PHE A 318 -34.44 33.88 -40.79
CA PHE A 318 -35.30 35.00 -41.17
C PHE A 318 -34.66 36.37 -40.92
N TRP A 319 -33.51 36.40 -40.24
CA TRP A 319 -32.77 37.63 -39.90
C TRP A 319 -31.58 37.88 -40.83
N LEU A 320 -31.45 37.09 -41.90
CA LEU A 320 -30.51 37.36 -42.98
C LEU A 320 -30.90 38.65 -43.71
N ASP A 321 -29.95 39.56 -43.89
CA ASP A 321 -30.16 40.85 -44.54
C ASP A 321 -30.68 40.67 -45.98
N THR A 322 -31.98 40.93 -46.17
CA THR A 322 -32.65 40.80 -47.48
C THR A 322 -32.60 42.09 -48.30
N LYS A 323 -31.90 43.14 -47.83
CA LYS A 323 -31.79 44.42 -48.56
C LYS A 323 -31.24 44.26 -49.97
N ALA A 324 -30.45 43.21 -50.23
CA ALA A 324 -29.89 42.93 -51.55
C ALA A 324 -30.91 42.40 -52.58
N VAL A 325 -32.08 41.89 -52.16
CA VAL A 325 -33.00 41.15 -53.05
C VAL A 325 -34.18 42.01 -53.55
N PHE A 326 -34.50 43.13 -52.89
CA PHE A 326 -35.65 43.98 -53.24
C PHE A 326 -35.25 45.31 -53.89
N THR A 327 -34.53 45.26 -55.00
CA THR A 327 -34.47 46.38 -55.94
C THR A 327 -35.48 46.14 -57.06
N LYS A 328 -36.58 46.92 -57.07
CA LYS A 328 -37.49 46.97 -58.23
C LYS A 328 -36.82 47.76 -59.37
N PRO A 329 -37.16 47.50 -60.65
CA PRO A 329 -36.56 48.19 -61.80
C PRO A 329 -36.78 49.71 -61.82
N ASP A 330 -37.71 50.21 -61.00
CA ASP A 330 -38.21 51.59 -61.06
C ASP A 330 -37.56 52.51 -60.01
N GLY A 331 -36.53 52.05 -59.28
CA GLY A 331 -35.67 52.90 -58.45
C GLY A 331 -36.26 53.43 -57.14
N ARG A 332 -37.46 53.03 -56.71
CA ARG A 332 -37.97 53.34 -55.37
C ARG A 332 -37.50 52.31 -54.35
N LEU A 333 -36.81 52.77 -53.31
CA LEU A 333 -36.53 51.96 -52.11
C LEU A 333 -37.87 51.56 -51.48
N VAL A 334 -38.10 50.25 -51.37
CA VAL A 334 -39.14 49.73 -50.49
C VAL A 334 -38.57 49.81 -49.07
N SER A 335 -39.27 50.51 -48.19
CA SER A 335 -38.89 50.58 -46.77
C SER A 335 -38.79 49.17 -46.20
N ASP A 336 -37.77 48.95 -45.39
CA ASP A 336 -37.58 47.72 -44.64
C ASP A 336 -38.89 47.40 -43.89
N PRO A 337 -39.51 46.21 -44.10
CA PRO A 337 -40.78 45.86 -43.46
C PRO A 337 -40.73 45.87 -41.92
N TRP A 338 -39.54 45.98 -41.35
CA TRP A 338 -39.31 46.00 -39.90
C TRP A 338 -39.11 47.41 -39.31
N GLN A 339 -39.33 48.49 -40.07
CA GLN A 339 -39.40 49.84 -39.49
C GLN A 339 -40.71 50.04 -38.71
N PRO A 340 -40.68 50.58 -37.48
CA PRO A 340 -41.92 50.89 -36.75
C PRO A 340 -42.77 51.92 -37.54
N GLY A 341 -44.00 51.56 -37.88
CA GLY A 341 -44.95 52.46 -38.58
C GLY A 341 -45.18 52.16 -40.07
N THR A 342 -44.60 51.11 -40.65
CA THR A 342 -44.93 50.70 -42.03
C THR A 342 -46.29 50.00 -42.11
N GLU A 343 -47.25 50.65 -42.76
CA GLU A 343 -48.59 50.11 -43.03
C GLU A 343 -48.55 49.22 -44.28
N ILE A 344 -48.69 47.90 -44.10
CA ILE A 344 -48.69 46.93 -45.20
C ILE A 344 -50.11 46.83 -45.75
N ARG A 345 -50.33 47.23 -47.01
CA ARG A 345 -51.65 47.17 -47.65
C ARG A 345 -52.10 45.74 -47.95
N ASP A 346 -53.39 45.52 -47.68
CA ASP A 346 -54.17 44.29 -47.78
C ASP A 346 -53.99 43.49 -49.06
N GLU A 347 -53.67 42.20 -48.90
CA GLU A 347 -54.48 41.09 -49.42
C GLU A 347 -54.05 39.78 -48.73
N GLY A 348 -54.73 39.47 -47.62
CA GLY A 348 -54.62 38.19 -46.90
C GLY A 348 -53.49 38.13 -45.86
N MET A 349 -53.64 38.84 -44.73
CA MET A 349 -52.56 38.96 -43.74
C MET A 349 -52.87 38.32 -42.38
N LEU A 350 -51.82 37.69 -41.82
CA LEU A 350 -51.65 37.43 -40.39
C LEU A 350 -51.36 38.77 -39.69
N ILE A 351 -52.25 39.22 -38.82
CA ILE A 351 -52.06 40.44 -38.02
C ILE A 351 -51.24 40.06 -36.78
N LEU A 352 -50.06 40.64 -36.63
CA LEU A 352 -49.26 40.56 -35.41
C LEU A 352 -49.54 41.81 -34.57
N GLU A 353 -50.32 41.64 -33.50
CA GLU A 353 -50.53 42.68 -32.49
C GLU A 353 -49.55 42.46 -31.33
N LEU A 354 -48.83 43.53 -30.96
CA LEU A 354 -48.15 43.67 -29.68
C LEU A 354 -49.11 44.40 -28.74
N ASP A 355 -49.42 43.84 -27.57
CA ASP A 355 -50.07 44.62 -26.51
C ASP A 355 -49.02 45.35 -25.66
N GLU A 356 -49.47 46.34 -24.86
CA GLU A 356 -48.61 47.19 -24.03
C GLU A 356 -47.84 46.43 -22.93
N ALA A 357 -48.09 45.13 -22.72
CA ALA A 357 -47.35 44.24 -21.82
C ALA A 357 -46.30 43.36 -22.55
N GLY A 358 -46.12 43.54 -23.87
CA GLY A 358 -45.05 42.89 -24.63
C GLY A 358 -45.33 41.44 -25.07
N GLN A 359 -46.56 40.96 -24.95
CA GLN A 359 -46.97 39.67 -25.53
C GLN A 359 -47.35 39.81 -27.01
N ARG A 360 -46.87 38.87 -27.84
CA ARG A 360 -47.18 38.82 -29.28
C ARG A 360 -48.31 37.85 -29.55
N SER A 361 -49.36 38.29 -30.26
CA SER A 361 -50.39 37.39 -30.76
C SER A 361 -50.55 37.52 -32.26
N VAL A 362 -50.89 36.41 -32.93
CA VAL A 362 -51.07 36.37 -34.39
C VAL A 362 -52.52 36.02 -34.71
N GLN A 363 -53.20 36.88 -35.47
CA GLN A 363 -54.57 36.63 -35.93
C GLN A 363 -54.61 36.37 -37.44
N VAL A 364 -55.24 35.28 -37.86
CA VAL A 364 -55.55 35.02 -39.28
C VAL A 364 -57.01 35.37 -39.53
N LYS A 365 -57.28 36.33 -40.42
CA LYS A 365 -58.64 36.63 -40.85
C LYS A 365 -58.88 35.98 -42.21
N ARG A 366 -59.71 34.94 -42.27
CA ARG A 366 -60.10 34.28 -43.52
C ARG A 366 -61.61 34.02 -43.51
N GLY A 367 -62.39 34.94 -44.08
CA GLY A 367 -63.85 34.81 -44.33
C GLY A 367 -64.71 34.48 -43.09
N SER A 368 -65.49 35.46 -42.60
CA SER A 368 -66.57 35.39 -41.57
C SER A 368 -66.39 34.55 -40.28
N ALA A 369 -65.29 33.84 -40.07
CA ALA A 369 -64.97 33.14 -38.82
C ALA A 369 -63.58 33.57 -38.32
N LEU A 370 -63.51 33.94 -37.04
CA LEU A 370 -62.31 34.43 -36.37
C LEU A 370 -61.70 33.31 -35.51
N TYR A 371 -60.53 32.79 -35.88
CA TYR A 371 -59.78 31.83 -35.05
C TYR A 371 -58.60 32.55 -34.37
N ARG A 372 -58.58 32.52 -33.03
CA ARG A 372 -57.56 33.16 -32.19
C ARG A 372 -56.69 32.09 -31.54
N HIS A 373 -55.41 32.03 -31.93
CA HIS A 373 -54.44 31.17 -31.25
C HIS A 373 -53.55 32.03 -30.34
N LYS A 374 -53.68 31.88 -29.03
CA LYS A 374 -52.78 32.50 -28.05
C LYS A 374 -51.56 31.58 -27.86
N PHE A 375 -50.37 32.13 -28.04
CA PHE A 375 -49.13 31.53 -27.56
C PHE A 375 -48.82 32.13 -26.20
N ASN A 376 -48.82 31.29 -25.16
CA ASN A 376 -48.40 31.73 -23.83
C ASN A 376 -46.87 31.73 -23.81
N SER A 377 -46.26 32.89 -24.04
CA SER A 377 -44.86 33.11 -23.68
C SER A 377 -44.77 33.39 -22.17
N LEU A 378 -43.87 32.69 -21.49
CA LEU A 378 -43.53 32.92 -20.09
C LEU A 378 -43.03 34.37 -19.92
N PRO A 379 -43.36 35.06 -18.81
CA PRO A 379 -42.95 36.44 -18.60
C PRO A 379 -41.43 36.54 -18.55
N ALA A 380 -40.90 37.53 -19.25
CA ALA A 380 -39.48 37.90 -19.23
C ALA A 380 -39.08 38.20 -17.78
N GLN A 381 -38.29 37.31 -17.19
CA GLN A 381 -37.77 37.50 -15.85
C GLN A 381 -36.64 38.54 -15.92
N HIS A 382 -36.91 39.74 -15.41
CA HIS A 382 -35.93 40.80 -15.26
C HIS A 382 -34.81 40.30 -14.35
N ARG A 383 -33.69 39.85 -14.93
CA ARG A 383 -32.47 39.56 -14.15
C ARG A 383 -31.76 40.89 -13.87
N THR A 384 -31.63 41.20 -12.60
CA THR A 384 -30.76 42.26 -12.10
C THR A 384 -29.29 41.93 -12.38
N PRO A 385 -28.41 42.95 -12.48
CA PRO A 385 -26.99 42.72 -12.72
C PRO A 385 -26.35 42.11 -11.48
N TRP A 386 -25.57 41.04 -11.69
CA TRP A 386 -24.59 40.59 -10.71
C TRP A 386 -23.47 41.63 -10.64
N THR A 387 -23.34 42.29 -9.50
CA THR A 387 -22.10 42.97 -9.09
C THR A 387 -21.12 41.95 -8.49
N PRO A 388 -19.80 42.15 -8.68
CA PRO A 388 -18.76 41.17 -8.36
C PRO A 388 -18.64 40.81 -6.88
#